data_AF-A0A4V4HGR5-F1
#
_entry.id   AF-A0A4V4HGR5-F1
#
_cell.length_a   1.000
_cell.length_b   1.000
_cell.length_c   1.000
_cell.angle_alpha   90.00
_cell.angle_beta   90.00
_cell.angle_gamma   90.00
#
_symmetry.space_group_name_H-M   'P 1'
#
loop_
_entity.id
_entity.type
_entity.pdbx_description
1 polymer ?
#
loop_
_entity_poly.entity_id
_entity_poly.type
_entity_poly.pdbx_seq_one_letter_code
_entity_poly.pdbx_strand_id
1 'polypeptide(L)'
;NFYGAPIPPWERGYHPGWYYGDHFDVAKRFGFGFLFPYLKDHIVCNLFDFIPSIFHCPRFKYQPFHPKPLPPHFPHGIPAPPPHGDGWVQTFGGLGVAVQAGNYLTYGLVDTIDDCKVVCSYVEGCVFFNAYHDVFGHDGSPLLTCALFSGIHGPEACVNKGGLGELDGNSNVITDSVGY
;
A
#
# COMPACT_ATOMS: atom_id res chain seq x y z
N ASN A 1 13.52 -2.28 -7.94
CA ASN A 1 12.51 -1.79 -6.97
C ASN A 1 11.43 -2.85 -6.84
N PHE A 2 11.65 -3.83 -5.99
CA PHE A 2 10.77 -4.99 -5.89
C PHE A 2 10.44 -5.20 -4.42
N TYR A 3 9.61 -4.35 -3.83
CA TYR A 3 9.03 -4.63 -2.51
C TYR A 3 7.99 -5.76 -2.64
N GLY A 4 8.29 -6.83 -3.39
CA GLY A 4 7.42 -8.01 -3.54
C GLY A 4 6.23 -7.89 -4.50
N ALA A 5 5.84 -6.69 -4.97
CA ALA A 5 4.71 -6.51 -5.91
C ALA A 5 5.07 -5.63 -7.12
N PRO A 6 5.77 -6.17 -8.14
CA PRO A 6 6.07 -5.41 -9.37
C PRO A 6 4.85 -5.13 -10.24
N ILE A 7 3.84 -6.01 -10.19
CA ILE A 7 2.60 -5.87 -10.95
C ILE A 7 1.61 -5.07 -10.08
N PRO A 8 1.08 -3.94 -10.58
CA PRO A 8 0.15 -3.13 -9.81
C PRO A 8 -1.22 -3.81 -9.64
N PRO A 9 -2.02 -3.40 -8.65
CA PRO A 9 -3.24 -4.12 -8.27
C PRO A 9 -4.40 -4.04 -9.29
N TRP A 10 -4.27 -3.23 -10.33
CA TRP A 10 -5.23 -3.15 -11.44
C TRP A 10 -4.83 -4.00 -12.66
N GLU A 11 -3.68 -4.68 -12.62
CA GLU A 11 -3.19 -5.51 -13.73
C GLU A 11 -3.37 -7.00 -13.47
N ARG A 12 -3.48 -7.80 -14.54
CA ARG A 12 -3.67 -9.25 -14.42
C ARG A 12 -2.42 -9.92 -13.82
N GLY A 13 -2.63 -10.83 -12.87
CA GLY A 13 -1.54 -11.54 -12.19
C GLY A 13 -0.95 -10.79 -11.00
N TYR A 14 -1.59 -9.68 -10.59
CA TYR A 14 -1.27 -8.98 -9.36
C TYR A 14 -1.43 -9.88 -8.13
N HIS A 15 -0.52 -9.71 -7.18
CA HIS A 15 -0.61 -10.28 -5.84
C HIS A 15 0.09 -9.33 -4.86
N PRO A 16 -0.37 -9.24 -3.60
CA PRO A 16 0.24 -8.35 -2.64
C PRO A 16 1.70 -8.76 -2.43
N GLY A 17 2.59 -7.78 -2.25
CA GLY A 17 4.02 -8.05 -2.11
C GLY A 17 4.44 -8.33 -0.68
N TRP A 18 3.62 -7.86 0.27
CA TRP A 18 3.92 -7.88 1.70
C TRP A 18 2.67 -7.68 2.54
N TYR A 19 2.79 -7.99 3.84
CA TYR A 19 1.79 -7.66 4.86
C TYR A 19 2.47 -6.92 6.02
N TYR A 20 1.87 -5.80 6.44
CA TYR A 20 2.25 -5.08 7.65
C TYR A 20 1.01 -4.89 8.52
N GLY A 21 0.87 -5.74 9.54
CA GLY A 21 -0.25 -5.74 10.48
C GLY A 21 0.04 -6.70 11.64
N ASP A 22 -0.95 -7.02 12.47
CA ASP A 22 -0.78 -7.82 13.68
C ASP A 22 -1.19 -9.29 13.52
N HIS A 23 -1.80 -9.65 12.39
CA HIS A 23 -2.36 -10.98 12.18
C HIS A 23 -1.43 -11.87 11.35
N PHE A 24 -0.53 -12.60 12.00
CA PHE A 24 0.41 -13.50 11.28
C PHE A 24 -0.29 -14.56 10.41
N ASP A 25 -1.49 -15.01 10.77
CA ASP A 25 -2.25 -15.99 9.99
C ASP A 25 -2.74 -15.43 8.65
N VAL A 26 -2.93 -14.11 8.55
CA VAL A 26 -3.15 -13.41 7.28
C VAL A 26 -1.93 -13.58 6.39
N ALA A 27 -0.73 -13.31 6.92
CA ALA A 27 0.50 -13.44 6.14
C ALA A 27 0.66 -14.86 5.57
N LYS A 28 0.32 -15.90 6.34
CA LYS A 28 0.35 -17.29 5.86
C LYS A 28 -0.62 -17.53 4.71
N ARG A 29 -1.82 -16.92 4.74
CA ARG A 29 -2.85 -17.11 3.72
C ARG A 29 -2.43 -16.57 2.35
N PHE A 30 -1.77 -15.40 2.33
CA PHE A 30 -1.30 -14.76 1.10
C PHE A 30 0.07 -15.27 0.63
N GLY A 31 0.76 -16.08 1.45
CA GLY A 31 2.02 -16.72 1.09
C GLY A 31 1.83 -17.95 0.22
N PHE A 32 2.58 -18.05 -0.88
CA PHE A 32 2.66 -19.24 -1.73
C PHE A 32 3.47 -20.36 -1.06
N GLY A 33 2.93 -20.97 0.01
CA GLY A 33 3.47 -22.18 0.65
C GLY A 33 4.79 -22.02 1.41
N PHE A 34 5.58 -20.98 1.14
CA PHE A 34 6.78 -20.61 1.89
C PHE A 34 6.90 -19.09 1.96
N LEU A 35 6.80 -18.56 3.20
CA LEU A 35 7.14 -17.20 3.61
C LEU A 35 6.55 -16.06 2.74
N PHE A 36 5.38 -15.54 3.12
CA PHE A 36 4.94 -14.20 2.69
C PHE A 36 5.76 -13.14 3.45
N PRO A 37 6.22 -12.05 2.82
CA PRO A 37 6.93 -10.98 3.53
C PRO A 37 6.06 -10.33 4.62
N TYR A 38 6.23 -10.79 5.86
CA TYR A 38 5.60 -10.23 7.04
C TYR A 38 6.52 -9.17 7.64
N LEU A 39 6.16 -7.91 7.45
CA LEU A 39 7.06 -6.78 7.67
C LEU A 39 7.14 -6.33 9.13
N LYS A 40 6.08 -6.58 9.90
CA LYS A 40 6.05 -6.23 11.33
C LYS A 40 6.95 -7.14 12.17
N ASP A 41 7.21 -8.36 11.68
CA ASP A 41 8.22 -9.25 12.26
C ASP A 41 9.60 -8.94 11.67
N HIS A 42 10.44 -8.31 12.48
CA HIS A 42 11.79 -7.92 12.10
C HIS A 42 12.70 -9.11 11.75
N ILE A 43 12.47 -10.30 12.30
CA ILE A 43 13.24 -11.50 11.99
C ILE A 43 12.86 -11.99 10.59
N VAL A 44 11.55 -12.07 10.31
CA VAL A 44 11.04 -12.48 9.00
C VAL A 44 11.46 -11.48 7.93
N CYS A 45 11.29 -10.18 8.16
CA CYS A 45 11.68 -9.14 7.21
C CYS A 45 13.20 -9.15 6.92
N ASN A 46 14.05 -9.29 7.95
CA ASN A 46 15.50 -9.38 7.77
C ASN A 46 15.95 -10.67 7.06
N LEU A 47 15.18 -11.77 7.16
CA LEU A 47 15.50 -13.00 6.43
C LEU A 47 15.41 -12.80 4.90
N PHE A 48 14.50 -11.94 4.44
CA PHE A 48 14.36 -11.66 3.01
C PHE A 48 15.47 -10.74 2.46
N ASP A 49 16.19 -9.98 3.30
CA ASP A 49 17.35 -9.20 2.85
C ASP A 49 18.50 -10.09 2.31
N PHE A 50 18.50 -11.38 2.60
CA PHE A 50 19.43 -12.35 2.03
C PHE A 50 19.07 -12.75 0.58
N ILE A 51 17.90 -12.36 0.08
CA ILE A 51 17.47 -12.54 -1.32
C ILE A 51 17.10 -11.17 -1.92
N PRO A 52 18.10 -10.25 -2.06
CA PRO A 52 17.85 -8.85 -2.42
C PRO A 52 17.30 -8.68 -3.84
N SER A 53 17.36 -9.70 -4.69
CA SER A 53 16.79 -9.67 -6.03
C SER A 53 15.26 -9.74 -6.07
N ILE A 54 14.61 -10.15 -4.98
CA ILE A 54 13.15 -10.42 -4.96
C ILE A 54 12.40 -9.48 -4.01
N PHE A 55 13.00 -9.16 -2.85
CA PHE A 55 12.36 -8.35 -1.83
C PHE A 55 13.36 -7.43 -1.11
N HIS A 56 13.03 -6.15 -0.98
CA HIS A 56 13.75 -5.23 -0.11
C HIS A 56 12.94 -5.01 1.17
N CYS A 57 13.46 -5.45 2.32
CA CYS A 57 12.85 -5.10 3.59
C CYS A 57 13.01 -3.59 3.81
N PRO A 58 11.95 -2.84 4.14
CA PRO A 58 12.06 -1.42 4.46
C PRO A 58 12.90 -1.13 5.73
N ARG A 59 13.40 -2.17 6.43
CA ARG A 59 14.27 -2.11 7.61
C ARG A 59 13.74 -1.14 8.66
N PHE A 60 12.63 -1.51 9.30
CA PHE A 60 12.01 -0.78 10.40
C PHE A 60 12.97 -0.71 11.60
N LYS A 61 13.83 0.30 11.64
CA LYS A 61 14.89 0.49 12.64
C LYS A 61 14.42 1.33 13.81
N TYR A 62 13.30 0.97 14.43
CA TYR A 62 12.66 1.66 15.57
C TYR A 62 11.81 2.89 15.20
N GLN A 63 10.65 2.98 15.85
CA GLN A 63 9.95 4.26 16.04
C GLN A 63 10.84 5.19 16.90
N PRO A 64 10.84 6.51 16.66
CA PRO A 64 9.75 7.26 16.09
C PRO A 64 9.93 7.61 14.62
N PHE A 65 8.78 7.76 13.95
CA PHE A 65 8.58 8.49 12.72
C PHE A 65 9.66 9.57 12.53
N HIS A 66 10.53 9.38 11.54
CA HIS A 66 11.06 10.53 10.84
C HIS A 66 10.03 10.82 9.75
N PRO A 67 9.10 11.78 9.94
CA PRO A 67 8.27 12.20 8.83
C PRO A 67 9.22 12.60 7.70
N LYS A 68 9.00 12.02 6.50
CA LYS A 68 9.78 12.40 5.33
C LYS A 68 9.69 13.93 5.17
N PRO A 69 10.76 14.59 4.70
CA PRO A 69 10.69 16.01 4.40
C PRO A 69 9.48 16.27 3.51
N LEU A 70 8.72 17.32 3.84
CA LEU A 70 7.57 17.68 3.02
C LEU A 70 8.00 17.87 1.56
N PRO A 71 7.19 17.41 0.60
CA PRO A 71 7.48 17.64 -0.80
C PRO A 71 7.57 19.15 -1.04
N PRO A 72 8.52 19.61 -1.89
CA PRO A 72 8.72 21.05 -2.13
C PRO A 72 7.51 21.72 -2.81
N HIS A 73 6.68 20.93 -3.49
CA HIS A 73 5.46 21.39 -4.14
C HIS A 73 4.31 20.42 -3.87
N PHE A 74 3.19 20.97 -3.43
CA PHE A 74 1.92 20.26 -3.33
C PHE A 74 1.13 20.42 -4.62
N PRO A 75 0.41 19.38 -5.10
CA PRO A 75 -0.53 19.54 -6.20
C PRO A 75 -1.58 20.61 -5.86
N HIS A 76 -2.06 21.30 -6.89
CA HIS A 76 -3.04 22.37 -6.73
C HIS A 76 -4.31 21.84 -6.04
N GLY A 77 -4.73 22.50 -4.96
CA GLY A 77 -5.93 22.10 -4.20
C GLY A 77 -5.66 21.18 -3.01
N ILE A 78 -4.42 20.72 -2.81
CA ILE A 78 -4.04 19.95 -1.62
C ILE A 78 -3.44 20.91 -0.56
N PRO A 79 -4.00 20.98 0.66
CA PRO A 79 -3.46 21.83 1.71
C PRO A 79 -2.12 21.30 2.21
N ALA A 80 -1.27 22.18 2.74
CA ALA A 80 -0.09 21.75 3.49
C ALA A 80 -0.52 21.07 4.82
N PRO A 81 0.26 20.11 5.33
CA PRO A 81 -0.07 19.44 6.58
C PRO A 81 -0.08 20.40 7.78
N PRO A 82 -0.91 20.12 8.80
CA PRO A 82 -0.92 20.91 10.02
C PRO A 82 0.47 20.94 10.69
N PRO A 83 0.91 22.09 11.23
CA PRO A 83 2.24 22.24 11.86
C PRO A 83 2.55 21.30 13.04
N HIS A 84 1.51 20.67 13.62
CA HIS A 84 1.60 19.76 14.76
C HIS A 84 1.00 18.37 14.46
N GLY A 85 0.83 18.03 13.18
CA GLY A 85 0.32 16.72 12.75
C GLY A 85 1.43 15.68 12.56
N ASP A 86 1.05 14.50 12.07
CA ASP A 86 1.95 13.41 11.69
C ASP A 86 2.64 13.61 10.33
N GLY A 87 2.43 14.79 9.71
CA GLY A 87 2.99 15.17 8.40
C GLY A 87 2.20 14.65 7.20
N TRP A 88 1.14 13.86 7.40
CA TRP A 88 0.31 13.33 6.32
C TRP A 88 -0.90 14.22 6.04
N VAL A 89 -1.27 14.33 4.77
CA VAL A 89 -2.45 15.09 4.32
C VAL A 89 -3.31 14.20 3.46
N GLN A 90 -4.57 14.03 3.88
CA GLN A 90 -5.53 13.32 3.04
C GLN A 90 -5.81 14.12 1.76
N THR A 91 -5.58 13.53 0.59
CA THR A 91 -5.85 14.16 -0.72
C THR A 91 -7.26 13.90 -1.22
N PHE A 92 -7.83 12.74 -0.89
CA PHE A 92 -9.23 12.37 -1.15
C PHE A 92 -9.70 11.27 -0.19
N GLY A 93 -11.01 11.00 -0.15
CA GLY A 93 -11.55 9.89 0.63
C GLY A 93 -12.97 9.46 0.29
N GLY A 94 -13.31 8.24 0.71
CA GLY A 94 -14.66 7.67 0.60
C GLY A 94 -15.05 7.30 -0.83
N LEU A 95 -14.08 7.04 -1.72
CA LEU A 95 -14.36 6.73 -3.12
C LEU A 95 -14.56 5.21 -3.32
N GLY A 96 -15.42 4.86 -4.28
CA GLY A 96 -15.60 3.48 -4.78
C GLY A 96 -14.61 3.08 -5.87
N VAL A 97 -13.48 3.78 -5.95
CA VAL A 97 -12.45 3.65 -6.97
C VAL A 97 -11.08 3.97 -6.37
N ALA A 98 -10.03 3.31 -6.85
CA ALA A 98 -8.65 3.49 -6.41
C ALA A 98 -7.79 4.17 -7.47
N VAL A 99 -6.63 4.65 -7.04
CA VAL A 99 -5.62 5.27 -7.90
C VAL A 99 -5.06 4.24 -8.87
N GLN A 100 -4.96 4.64 -10.13
CA GLN A 100 -4.22 3.94 -11.17
C GLN A 100 -3.25 4.91 -11.83
N ALA A 101 -1.96 4.74 -11.57
CA ALA A 101 -0.93 5.67 -12.03
C ALA A 101 0.41 4.98 -12.33
N GLY A 102 1.17 5.54 -13.28
CA GLY A 102 2.42 4.93 -13.78
C GLY A 102 3.63 5.07 -12.86
N ASN A 103 3.55 5.90 -11.82
CA ASN A 103 4.57 6.09 -10.78
C ASN A 103 4.34 5.15 -9.57
N TYR A 104 3.68 4.02 -9.81
CA TYR A 104 3.48 2.95 -8.85
C TYR A 104 4.83 2.35 -8.39
N LEU A 105 4.93 2.06 -7.10
CA LEU A 105 6.13 1.48 -6.49
C LEU A 105 5.93 0.03 -6.06
N THR A 106 4.86 -0.23 -5.32
CA THR A 106 4.50 -1.53 -4.76
C THR A 106 3.11 -1.44 -4.14
N TYR A 107 2.49 -2.58 -3.82
CA TYR A 107 1.41 -2.63 -2.85
C TYR A 107 1.55 -3.82 -1.90
N GLY A 108 0.88 -3.72 -0.76
CA GLY A 108 0.72 -4.80 0.18
C GLY A 108 -0.59 -4.67 0.94
N LEU A 109 -0.73 -5.48 1.97
CA LEU A 109 -1.88 -5.49 2.86
C LEU A 109 -1.52 -4.90 4.22
N VAL A 110 -2.44 -4.15 4.80
CA VAL A 110 -2.30 -3.58 6.14
C VAL A 110 -3.60 -3.66 6.92
N ASP A 111 -3.51 -3.59 8.24
CA ASP A 111 -4.69 -3.55 9.12
C ASP A 111 -5.28 -2.14 9.21
N THR A 112 -4.43 -1.10 9.18
CA THR A 112 -4.84 0.29 9.39
C THR A 112 -4.20 1.27 8.40
N ILE A 113 -4.77 2.48 8.32
CA ILE A 113 -4.17 3.60 7.57
C ILE A 113 -2.79 3.97 8.14
N ASP A 114 -2.64 3.93 9.47
CA ASP A 114 -1.38 4.29 10.11
C ASP A 114 -0.27 3.26 9.81
N ASP A 115 -0.62 1.98 9.65
CA ASP A 115 0.30 0.98 9.14
C ASP A 115 0.77 1.30 7.71
N CYS A 116 -0.13 1.77 6.84
CA CYS A 116 0.24 2.20 5.48
C CYS A 116 1.17 3.43 5.49
N LYS A 117 0.90 4.42 6.36
CA LYS A 117 1.80 5.57 6.59
C LYS A 117 3.19 5.12 7.02
N VAL A 118 3.26 4.16 7.94
CA VAL A 118 4.53 3.60 8.39
C VAL A 118 5.27 2.96 7.23
N VAL A 119 4.63 2.07 6.45
CA VAL A 119 5.33 1.42 5.33
C VAL A 119 5.78 2.43 4.28
N CYS A 120 4.94 3.39 3.89
CA CYS A 120 5.34 4.43 2.94
C CYS A 120 6.51 5.28 3.46
N SER A 121 6.61 5.52 4.78
CA SER A 121 7.73 6.26 5.37
C SER A 121 9.07 5.53 5.22
N TYR A 122 9.08 4.20 5.12
CA TYR A 122 10.31 3.42 4.97
C TYR A 122 10.59 2.97 3.52
N VAL A 123 9.57 2.92 2.66
CA VAL A 123 9.75 2.61 1.23
C VAL A 123 10.41 3.79 0.53
N GLU A 124 11.58 3.56 -0.08
CA GLU A 124 12.33 4.59 -0.79
C GLU A 124 11.52 5.16 -1.95
N GLY A 125 11.49 6.48 -2.07
CA GLY A 125 10.73 7.18 -3.11
C GLY A 125 9.22 7.26 -2.87
N CYS A 126 8.65 6.57 -1.86
CA CYS A 126 7.22 6.71 -1.55
C CYS A 126 6.92 8.11 -0.99
N VAL A 127 5.97 8.81 -1.61
CA VAL A 127 5.51 10.15 -1.18
C VAL A 127 3.99 10.25 -1.12
N PHE A 128 3.30 9.19 -1.53
CA PHE A 128 1.85 9.10 -1.56
C PHE A 128 1.44 7.63 -1.47
N PHE A 129 0.33 7.36 -0.80
CA PHE A 129 -0.32 6.06 -0.85
C PHE A 129 -1.83 6.18 -1.05
N ASN A 130 -2.40 5.17 -1.71
CA ASN A 130 -3.83 4.96 -1.76
C ASN A 130 -4.18 3.70 -0.97
N ALA A 131 -5.01 3.86 0.06
CA ALA A 131 -5.53 2.79 0.87
C ALA A 131 -7.01 2.54 0.57
N TYR A 132 -7.41 1.29 0.42
CA TYR A 132 -8.80 0.93 0.07
C TYR A 132 -9.11 -0.53 0.39
N HIS A 133 -10.38 -0.87 0.53
CA HIS A 133 -10.82 -2.26 0.56
C HIS A 133 -11.01 -2.77 -0.86
N ASP A 134 -10.43 -3.93 -1.16
CA ASP A 134 -10.77 -4.71 -2.35
C ASP A 134 -11.61 -5.90 -1.88
N VAL A 135 -12.93 -5.72 -1.92
CA VAL A 135 -13.92 -6.59 -1.24
C VAL A 135 -13.82 -8.04 -1.70
N PHE A 136 -13.38 -8.27 -2.94
CA PHE A 136 -13.30 -9.59 -3.55
C PHE A 136 -11.88 -9.95 -4.01
N GLY A 137 -10.97 -8.99 -4.16
CA GLY A 137 -9.56 -9.25 -4.52
C GLY A 137 -8.74 -9.97 -3.45
N HIS A 138 -9.23 -10.03 -2.20
CA HIS A 138 -8.51 -10.64 -1.07
C HIS A 138 -9.30 -11.75 -0.36
N ASP A 139 -10.08 -12.55 -1.10
CA ASP A 139 -10.96 -13.59 -0.55
C ASP A 139 -11.90 -13.10 0.59
N GLY A 140 -12.42 -11.87 0.50
CA GLY A 140 -13.25 -11.25 1.52
C GLY A 140 -12.51 -10.79 2.79
N SER A 141 -11.19 -10.65 2.73
CA SER A 141 -10.37 -10.17 3.83
C SER A 141 -10.72 -8.71 4.20
N PRO A 142 -10.83 -8.35 5.49
CA PRO A 142 -11.12 -6.98 5.92
C PRO A 142 -9.91 -6.04 5.80
N LEU A 143 -8.80 -6.51 5.23
CA LEU A 143 -7.56 -5.75 5.14
C LEU A 143 -7.67 -4.61 4.14
N LEU A 144 -6.87 -3.59 4.38
CA LEU A 144 -6.67 -2.50 3.44
C LEU A 144 -5.57 -2.89 2.45
N THR A 145 -5.87 -2.74 1.17
CA THR A 145 -4.83 -2.63 0.15
C THR A 145 -4.09 -1.32 0.39
N CYS A 146 -2.76 -1.35 0.47
CA CYS A 146 -1.91 -0.17 0.62
C CYS A 146 -1.02 -0.06 -0.63
N ALA A 147 -1.44 0.73 -1.62
CA ALA A 147 -0.70 0.96 -2.85
C ALA A 147 0.16 2.23 -2.75
N LEU A 148 1.46 2.10 -3.03
CA LEU A 148 2.47 3.13 -2.82
C LEU A 148 2.92 3.75 -4.14
N PHE A 149 3.12 5.06 -4.16
CA PHE A 149 3.49 5.80 -5.36
C PHE A 149 4.61 6.81 -5.09
N SER A 150 5.40 7.10 -6.12
CA SER A 150 6.47 8.11 -6.07
C SER A 150 6.01 9.52 -6.45
N GLY A 151 4.71 9.76 -6.49
CA GLY A 151 4.13 11.08 -6.75
C GLY A 151 2.70 11.14 -6.21
N ILE A 152 2.28 12.36 -5.84
CA ILE A 152 1.03 12.64 -5.15
C ILE A 152 -0.12 12.65 -6.15
N HIS A 153 -1.24 12.03 -5.79
CA HIS A 153 -2.43 11.92 -6.62
C HIS A 153 -3.66 12.47 -5.92
N GLY A 154 -4.53 13.13 -6.69
CA GLY A 154 -5.87 13.50 -6.28
C GLY A 154 -6.93 12.51 -6.79
N PRO A 155 -8.22 12.81 -6.55
CA PRO A 155 -9.33 11.94 -6.96
C PRO A 155 -9.43 11.74 -8.48
N GLU A 156 -8.84 12.63 -9.28
CA GLU A 156 -8.77 12.51 -10.74
C GLU A 156 -7.99 11.29 -11.23
N ALA A 157 -7.07 10.75 -10.40
CA ALA A 157 -6.34 9.53 -10.71
C ALA A 157 -7.09 8.26 -10.31
N CYS A 158 -8.24 8.40 -9.63
CA CYS A 158 -9.01 7.27 -9.10
C CYS A 158 -9.90 6.65 -10.19
N VAL A 159 -9.31 5.81 -11.03
CA VAL A 159 -10.00 5.12 -12.13
C VAL A 159 -9.96 3.59 -12.03
N ASN A 160 -9.16 3.05 -11.10
CA ASN A 160 -9.17 1.61 -10.80
C ASN A 160 -10.49 1.26 -10.13
N LYS A 161 -11.24 0.33 -10.72
CA LYS A 161 -12.53 -0.14 -10.19
C LYS A 161 -12.43 -1.48 -9.44
N GLY A 162 -11.24 -2.05 -9.35
CA GLY A 162 -11.00 -3.41 -8.89
C GLY A 162 -10.66 -4.36 -10.05
N GLY A 163 -9.89 -5.40 -9.76
CA GLY A 163 -9.35 -6.30 -10.77
C GLY A 163 -10.35 -7.36 -11.24
N LEU A 164 -10.79 -7.24 -12.50
CA LEU A 164 -11.59 -8.20 -13.29
C LEU A 164 -13.06 -8.27 -12.90
N GLY A 165 -13.88 -7.41 -13.53
CA GLY A 165 -15.26 -7.78 -13.77
C GLY A 165 -15.34 -9.13 -14.50
N GLU A 166 -16.32 -9.93 -14.13
CA GLU A 166 -16.93 -10.98 -14.98
C GLU A 166 -16.26 -12.35 -15.12
N LEU A 167 -15.47 -12.85 -14.14
CA LEU A 167 -15.20 -14.31 -14.13
C LEU A 167 -16.23 -15.14 -13.32
N ASP A 168 -16.83 -14.58 -12.26
CA ASP A 168 -17.75 -15.32 -11.38
C ASP A 168 -19.09 -14.61 -11.09
N GLY A 169 -19.45 -13.57 -11.86
CA GLY A 169 -20.68 -12.80 -11.64
C GLY A 169 -20.67 -11.85 -10.43
N ASN A 170 -19.59 -11.84 -9.64
CA ASN A 170 -19.30 -10.82 -8.64
C ASN A 170 -18.34 -9.78 -9.22
N SER A 171 -18.72 -8.51 -9.23
CA SER A 171 -17.81 -7.42 -9.54
C SER A 171 -16.84 -7.23 -8.37
N ASN A 172 -15.52 -7.27 -8.59
CA ASN A 172 -14.59 -6.73 -7.59
C ASN A 172 -14.95 -5.26 -7.34
N VAL A 173 -15.30 -4.92 -6.11
CA VAL A 173 -15.71 -3.57 -5.72
C VAL A 173 -14.64 -3.00 -4.81
N ILE A 174 -14.13 -1.85 -5.22
CA ILE A 174 -13.31 -1.01 -4.35
C ILE A 174 -14.24 -0.18 -3.46
N THR A 175 -13.97 -0.16 -2.16
CA THR A 175 -14.70 0.69 -1.21
C THR A 175 -13.74 1.45 -0.31
N ASP A 176 -14.26 2.55 0.25
CA ASP A 176 -13.58 3.37 1.27
C ASP A 176 -12.18 3.81 0.87
N SER A 177 -11.99 4.09 -0.43
CA SER A 177 -10.69 4.48 -0.98
C SER A 177 -10.31 5.89 -0.51
N VAL A 178 -9.12 6.00 0.04
CA VAL A 178 -8.52 7.22 0.59
C VAL A 178 -7.08 7.39 0.10
N GLY A 179 -6.66 8.64 -0.10
CA GLY A 179 -5.30 8.99 -0.52
C GLY A 179 -4.61 9.88 0.49
N TYR A 180 -3.32 9.66 0.74
CA TYR A 180 -2.48 10.42 1.67
C TYR A 180 -1.08 10.64 1.13
#